data_AF-A0A3B8XP37-F1
#
_entry.id   AF-A0A3B8XP37-F1
#
_cell.length_a   1.000
_cell.length_b   1.000
_cell.length_c   1.000
_cell.angle_alpha   90.00
_cell.angle_beta   90.00
_cell.angle_gamma   90.00
#
_symmetry.space_group_name_H-M   'P 1'
#
loop_
_entity.id
_entity.type
_entity.pdbx_description
1 polymer ?
#
loop_
_entity_poly.entity_id
_entity_poly.type
_entity_poly.pdbx_seq_one_letter_code
_entity_poly.pdbx_strand_id
1 'polypeptide(L)'
;GGEAQRVKLAKELSKRATGRTIYILDEPTTGLHFHDVAKLLEVLHELVDSGNTVVVIEHNLEVIKTADWIIDLGPEGGDGGGEIVASGTPEEVAAEPRSYTGQYLKTLFKRRPGQSGGGTKPKKASAAAKSNTKATRAAPKKRTGSPKANTRAKKKA
;
A
#
# COMPACT_ATOMS: atom_id res chain seq x y z
N GLY A 1 14.15 -4.47 28.05
CA GLY A 1 13.99 -4.88 26.64
C GLY A 1 13.60 -3.70 25.78
N GLY A 2 12.30 -3.40 25.66
CA GLY A 2 11.78 -2.37 24.74
C GLY A 2 12.22 -0.93 25.00
N GLU A 3 12.48 -0.52 26.24
CA GLU A 3 12.96 0.84 26.53
C GLU A 3 14.35 1.12 25.95
N ALA A 4 15.28 0.16 26.03
CA ALA A 4 16.61 0.30 25.46
C ALA A 4 16.57 0.40 23.92
N GLN A 5 15.66 -0.33 23.28
CA GLN A 5 15.42 -0.25 21.85
C GLN A 5 14.83 1.11 21.45
N ARG A 6 13.85 1.62 22.19
CA ARG A 6 13.28 2.95 21.98
C ARG A 6 14.31 4.06 22.17
N VAL A 7 15.17 3.98 23.19
CA VAL A 7 16.25 4.95 23.42
C VAL A 7 17.28 4.92 22.29
N LYS A 8 17.63 3.73 21.80
CA LYS A 8 18.55 3.58 20.65
C LYS A 8 17.93 4.15 19.37
N LEU A 9 16.64 3.88 19.13
CA LEU A 9 15.91 4.42 17.98
C LEU A 9 15.82 5.95 18.04
N ALA A 10 15.45 6.52 19.19
CA ALA A 10 15.40 7.98 19.41
C ALA A 10 16.76 8.65 19.18
N LYS A 11 17.86 8.01 19.60
CA LYS A 11 19.22 8.49 19.34
C LYS A 11 19.56 8.50 17.85
N GLU A 12 19.17 7.48 17.09
CA GLU A 12 19.40 7.47 15.64
C GLU A 12 18.54 8.50 14.91
N LEU A 13 17.29 8.71 15.31
CA LEU A 13 16.42 9.77 14.74
C LEU A 13 16.97 11.18 14.97
N SER A 14 17.65 11.41 16.10
CA SER A 14 18.29 12.71 16.37
C SER A 14 19.52 13.01 15.50
N LYS A 15 20.07 11.99 14.81
CA LYS A 15 21.21 12.20 13.92
C LYS A 15 20.74 12.72 12.57
N ARG A 16 21.57 13.58 11.97
CA ARG A 16 21.31 14.07 10.62
C ARG A 16 21.35 12.90 9.64
N ALA A 17 20.22 12.64 8.97
CA ALA A 17 20.14 11.58 7.98
C ALA A 17 21.09 11.87 6.82
N THR A 18 21.93 10.88 6.49
CA THR A 18 22.84 10.94 5.35
C THR A 18 22.23 10.28 4.10
N GLY A 19 21.06 9.64 4.24
CA GLY A 19 20.42 8.82 3.21
C GLY A 19 21.24 7.59 2.80
N ARG A 20 22.16 7.14 3.66
CA ARG A 20 23.14 6.08 3.34
C ARG A 20 23.28 5.05 4.46
N THR A 21 22.28 4.97 5.34
CA THR A 21 22.27 4.04 6.48
C THR A 21 21.25 2.95 6.24
N ILE A 22 21.62 1.69 6.56
CA ILE A 22 20.69 0.56 6.62
C ILE A 22 20.43 0.26 8.10
N TYR A 23 19.16 0.34 8.49
CA TYR A 23 18.68 -0.06 9.81
C TYR A 23 18.12 -1.47 9.74
N ILE A 24 18.57 -2.35 10.63
CA ILE A 24 18.04 -3.71 10.77
C ILE A 24 17.43 -3.83 12.17
N LEU A 25 16.15 -4.17 12.23
CA LEU A 25 15.40 -4.33 13.48
C LEU A 25 14.83 -5.74 13.56
N ASP A 26 15.06 -6.38 14.71
CA ASP A 26 14.54 -7.71 15.01
C ASP A 26 13.34 -7.56 15.95
N GLU A 27 12.15 -7.91 15.46
CA GLU A 27 10.84 -7.83 16.13
C GLU A 27 10.61 -6.57 16.98
N PRO A 28 10.68 -5.36 16.39
CA PRO A 28 10.57 -4.13 17.15
C PRO A 28 9.18 -3.87 17.75
N THR A 29 8.14 -4.60 17.33
CA THR A 29 6.81 -4.49 17.94
C THR A 29 6.55 -5.42 19.12
N THR A 30 7.49 -6.30 19.47
CA THR A 30 7.29 -7.27 20.56
C THR A 30 6.99 -6.57 21.89
N GLY A 31 5.82 -6.86 22.45
CA GLY A 31 5.33 -6.31 23.72
C GLY A 31 4.81 -4.87 23.64
N LEU A 32 4.59 -4.31 22.44
CA LEU A 32 3.96 -3.01 22.26
C LEU A 32 2.44 -3.10 22.16
N HIS A 33 1.76 -2.11 22.73
CA HIS A 33 0.32 -1.93 22.52
C HIS A 33 0.05 -1.44 21.09
N PHE A 34 -1.13 -1.73 20.52
CA PHE A 34 -1.46 -1.38 19.14
C PHE A 34 -1.24 0.10 18.78
N HIS A 35 -1.53 1.01 19.72
CA HIS A 35 -1.30 2.43 19.53
C HIS A 35 0.19 2.81 19.43
N ASP A 36 1.06 2.09 20.13
CA ASP A 36 2.50 2.33 20.11
C ASP A 36 3.15 1.72 18.85
N VAL A 37 2.58 0.65 18.31
CA VAL A 37 2.97 0.10 17.00
C VAL A 37 2.77 1.14 15.90
N ALA A 38 1.65 1.86 15.90
CA ALA A 38 1.39 2.91 14.92
C ALA A 38 2.44 4.04 14.98
N LYS A 39 2.78 4.50 16.20
CA LYS A 39 3.83 5.51 16.40
C LYS A 39 5.21 5.03 15.97
N LEU A 40 5.52 3.76 16.25
CA LEU A 40 6.77 3.16 15.79
C LEU A 40 6.82 3.12 14.25
N LEU A 41 5.72 2.75 13.58
CA LEU A 41 5.64 2.77 12.12
C LEU A 41 5.84 4.16 11.55
N GLU A 42 5.22 5.19 12.12
CA GLU A 42 5.44 6.60 11.73
C GLU A 42 6.94 6.94 11.73
N VAL A 43 7.62 6.62 12.83
CA VAL A 43 9.06 6.84 13.00
C VAL A 43 9.90 6.06 11.98
N LEU A 44 9.56 4.79 11.71
CA LEU A 44 10.29 3.98 10.73
C LEU A 44 10.12 4.52 9.30
N HIS A 45 8.93 5.00 8.95
CA HIS A 45 8.69 5.63 7.66
C HIS A 45 9.45 6.97 7.54
N GLU A 46 9.53 7.78 8.58
CA GLU A 46 10.36 9.01 8.58
C GLU A 46 11.84 8.72 8.30
N LEU A 47 12.38 7.59 8.82
CA LEU A 47 13.74 7.16 8.52
C LEU A 47 13.91 6.81 7.03
N VAL A 48 12.93 6.13 6.44
CA VAL A 48 12.92 5.77 5.01
C VAL A 48 12.79 7.02 4.14
N ASP A 49 11.87 7.93 4.47
CA ASP A 49 11.65 9.20 3.76
C ASP A 49 12.89 10.10 3.79
N SER A 50 13.71 9.96 4.83
CA SER A 50 15.02 10.63 4.94
C SER A 50 16.12 9.98 4.06
N GLY A 51 15.75 9.00 3.22
CA GLY A 51 16.61 8.31 2.26
C GLY A 51 17.33 7.07 2.82
N ASN A 52 17.00 6.61 4.03
CA ASN A 52 17.61 5.41 4.59
C ASN A 52 16.85 4.15 4.16
N THR A 53 17.44 2.98 4.38
CA THR A 53 16.75 1.70 4.22
C THR A 53 16.49 1.08 5.58
N VAL A 54 15.29 0.55 5.78
CA VAL A 54 14.91 -0.15 7.01
C VAL A 54 14.51 -1.58 6.64
N VAL A 55 15.15 -2.55 7.29
CA VAL A 55 14.83 -3.97 7.18
C VAL A 55 14.32 -4.43 8.55
N VAL A 56 13.14 -5.02 8.57
CA VAL A 56 12.49 -5.45 9.81
C VAL A 56 12.14 -6.92 9.72
N ILE A 57 12.48 -7.68 10.76
CA ILE A 57 11.97 -9.03 11.00
C ILE A 57 10.71 -8.88 11.85
N GLU A 58 9.56 -9.30 11.34
CA GLU A 58 8.27 -9.12 12.00
C GLU A 58 7.35 -10.31 11.77
N HIS A 59 6.48 -10.53 12.75
CA HIS A 59 5.33 -11.43 12.65
C HIS A 59 4.00 -10.66 12.81
N ASN A 60 4.05 -9.35 13.13
CA ASN A 60 2.86 -8.53 13.26
C ASN A 60 2.34 -8.07 11.88
N LEU A 61 1.17 -8.58 11.50
CA LEU A 61 0.55 -8.27 10.21
C LEU A 61 0.21 -6.78 10.02
N GLU A 62 0.02 -6.02 11.11
CA GLU A 62 -0.22 -4.58 11.03
C GLU A 62 1.01 -3.81 10.54
N VAL A 63 2.22 -4.34 10.78
CA VAL A 63 3.48 -3.82 10.23
C VAL A 63 3.73 -4.37 8.84
N ILE A 64 3.60 -5.68 8.67
CA ILE A 64 3.92 -6.37 7.41
C ILE A 64 3.09 -5.79 6.24
N LYS A 65 1.81 -5.47 6.48
CA LYS A 65 0.93 -4.92 5.44
C LYS A 65 1.31 -3.52 4.94
N THR A 66 2.13 -2.77 5.68
CA THR A 66 2.54 -1.40 5.32
C THR A 66 3.93 -1.35 4.71
N ALA A 67 4.61 -2.50 4.59
CA ALA A 67 5.93 -2.59 4.00
C ALA A 67 5.89 -2.32 2.49
N ASP A 68 6.93 -1.67 1.96
CA ASP A 68 7.10 -1.51 0.52
C ASP A 68 7.44 -2.84 -0.17
N TRP A 69 8.13 -3.73 0.55
CA TRP A 69 8.59 -5.03 0.05
C TRP A 69 8.64 -6.06 1.18
N ILE A 70 8.27 -7.31 0.85
CA ILE A 70 8.31 -8.45 1.76
C ILE A 70 9.22 -9.54 1.18
N ILE A 71 9.95 -10.20 2.07
CA ILE A 71 10.63 -11.47 1.81
C ILE A 71 10.04 -12.47 2.81
N ASP A 72 9.25 -13.42 2.32
CA ASP A 72 8.63 -14.45 3.16
C ASP A 72 9.48 -15.70 3.17
N LEU A 73 9.84 -16.16 4.36
CA LEU A 73 10.69 -17.32 4.58
C LEU A 73 9.86 -18.49 5.11
N GLY A 74 10.20 -19.70 4.67
CA GLY A 74 9.49 -20.91 5.08
C GLY A 74 9.81 -22.09 4.16
N PRO A 75 8.82 -22.94 3.83
CA PRO A 75 7.42 -22.88 4.26
C PRO A 75 7.23 -23.17 5.76
N GLU A 76 8.10 -23.97 6.36
CA GLU A 76 8.06 -24.32 7.78
C GLU A 76 9.23 -23.69 8.55
N GLY A 77 9.28 -23.94 9.87
CA GLY A 77 10.46 -23.64 10.69
C GLY A 77 11.47 -24.80 10.71
N GLY A 78 12.71 -24.50 11.11
CA GLY A 78 13.77 -25.52 11.25
C GLY A 78 14.17 -26.15 9.91
N ASP A 79 14.33 -27.47 9.88
CA ASP A 79 14.79 -28.22 8.69
C ASP A 79 13.80 -28.17 7.51
N GLY A 80 12.53 -27.83 7.77
CA GLY A 80 11.52 -27.64 6.73
C GLY A 80 11.42 -26.20 6.21
N GLY A 81 12.33 -25.32 6.66
CA GLY A 81 12.39 -23.92 6.29
C GLY A 81 13.61 -23.54 5.47
N GLY A 82 13.93 -22.24 5.47
CA GLY A 82 15.15 -21.70 4.84
C GLY A 82 15.00 -21.38 3.35
N GLU A 83 13.80 -21.52 2.78
CA GLU A 83 13.51 -21.10 1.42
C GLU A 83 12.81 -19.73 1.39
N ILE A 84 13.04 -18.99 0.30
CA ILE A 84 12.21 -17.84 -0.04
C ILE A 84 10.92 -18.38 -0.67
N VAL A 85 9.83 -18.29 0.08
CA VAL A 85 8.51 -18.76 -0.38
C VAL A 85 7.87 -17.73 -1.30
N ALA A 86 8.00 -16.45 -0.96
CA ALA A 86 7.51 -15.32 -1.74
C ALA A 86 8.42 -14.11 -1.57
N SER A 87 8.52 -13.27 -2.60
CA SER A 87 9.10 -11.93 -2.47
C SER A 87 8.41 -10.96 -3.42
N GLY A 88 8.03 -9.81 -2.91
CA GLY A 88 7.19 -8.86 -3.65
C GLY A 88 6.56 -7.81 -2.75
N THR A 89 5.62 -7.05 -3.30
CA THR A 89 4.75 -6.17 -2.50
C THR A 89 3.84 -7.00 -1.57
N PRO A 90 3.23 -6.40 -0.54
CA PRO A 90 2.26 -7.09 0.31
C PRO A 90 1.11 -7.76 -0.46
N GLU A 91 0.64 -7.16 -1.55
CA GLU A 91 -0.40 -7.71 -2.41
C GLU A 91 0.08 -8.92 -3.21
N GLU A 92 1.32 -8.89 -3.71
CA GLU A 92 1.94 -10.01 -4.44
C GLU A 92 2.15 -11.20 -3.50
N VAL A 93 2.68 -10.97 -2.29
CA VAL A 93 2.82 -12.03 -1.28
C VAL A 93 1.46 -12.58 -0.84
N ALA A 94 0.43 -11.73 -0.71
CA ALA A 94 -0.93 -12.19 -0.41
C ALA A 94 -1.57 -13.06 -1.50
N ALA A 95 -1.00 -13.06 -2.71
CA ALA A 95 -1.44 -13.92 -3.81
C ALA A 95 -0.74 -15.29 -3.81
N GLU A 96 0.41 -15.46 -3.15
CA GLU A 96 1.20 -16.69 -3.13
C GLU A 96 0.55 -17.77 -2.24
N PRO A 97 0.06 -18.90 -2.81
CA PRO A 97 -0.62 -19.94 -2.03
C PRO A 97 0.28 -20.65 -1.01
N ARG A 98 1.59 -20.77 -1.29
CA ARG A 98 2.56 -21.42 -0.39
C ARG A 98 2.90 -20.59 0.84
N SER A 99 2.63 -19.29 0.81
CA SER A 99 2.99 -18.35 1.87
C SER A 99 1.94 -18.35 2.99
N TYR A 100 2.30 -18.79 4.20
CA TYR A 100 1.43 -18.63 5.36
C TYR A 100 1.15 -17.15 5.65
N THR A 101 2.18 -16.31 5.58
CA THR A 101 2.07 -14.85 5.71
C THR A 101 1.05 -14.29 4.71
N GLY A 102 1.14 -14.71 3.44
CA GLY A 102 0.23 -14.32 2.37
C GLY A 102 -1.21 -14.71 2.63
N GLN A 103 -1.45 -15.93 3.14
CA GLN A 103 -2.80 -16.39 3.50
C GLN A 103 -3.45 -15.47 4.56
N TYR A 104 -2.70 -15.05 5.58
CA TYR A 104 -3.19 -14.12 6.59
C TYR A 104 -3.36 -12.69 6.06
N LEU A 105 -2.41 -12.17 5.29
CA LEU A 105 -2.51 -10.84 4.65
C LEU A 105 -3.76 -10.73 3.78
N LYS A 106 -4.08 -11.77 3.01
CA LYS A 106 -5.28 -11.83 2.17
C LYS A 106 -6.56 -11.66 2.97
N THR A 107 -6.64 -12.18 4.20
CA THR A 107 -7.83 -11.98 5.06
C THR A 107 -7.96 -10.54 5.55
N LEU A 108 -6.84 -9.88 5.84
CA LEU A 108 -6.82 -8.48 6.26
C LEU A 108 -7.24 -7.53 5.14
N PHE A 109 -6.76 -7.76 3.91
CA PHE A 109 -7.16 -6.96 2.76
C PHE A 109 -8.65 -7.13 2.41
N LYS A 110 -9.20 -8.35 2.53
CA LYS A 110 -10.64 -8.60 2.33
C LYS A 110 -11.54 -7.93 3.35
N ARG A 111 -11.04 -7.66 4.57
CA ARG A 111 -11.81 -7.00 5.64
C ARG A 111 -12.03 -5.49 5.41
N ARG A 112 -11.44 -4.89 4.36
CA ARG A 112 -11.75 -3.52 3.96
C ARG A 112 -12.74 -3.49 2.78
N PRO A 113 -14.03 -3.29 3.10
CA PRO A 113 -14.77 -2.24 2.42
C PRO A 113 -15.57 -1.42 3.44
N GLY A 114 -15.03 -0.28 3.88
CA GLY A 114 -15.82 0.89 4.34
C GLY A 114 -16.96 0.76 5.36
N GLN A 115 -17.25 -0.36 6.03
CA GLN A 115 -18.36 -0.45 6.99
C GLN A 115 -18.15 -1.54 8.05
N SER A 116 -17.93 -1.12 9.30
CA SER A 116 -18.55 -1.72 10.48
C SER A 116 -18.19 -0.90 11.73
N GLY A 117 -19.08 0.02 12.12
CA GLY A 117 -18.95 0.75 13.39
C GLY A 117 -19.72 2.06 13.52
N GLY A 118 -20.94 2.17 12.99
CA GLY A 118 -21.76 3.37 13.14
C GLY A 118 -23.18 3.16 12.66
N GLY A 119 -24.06 2.72 13.55
CA GLY A 119 -25.48 2.61 13.25
C GLY A 119 -26.07 3.98 12.99
N THR A 120 -26.49 4.24 11.75
CA THR A 120 -27.51 5.25 11.49
C THR A 120 -28.47 4.67 10.45
N LYS A 121 -29.68 4.34 10.91
CA LYS A 121 -30.79 3.89 10.06
C LYS A 121 -30.99 4.88 8.90
N PRO A 122 -31.17 4.42 7.64
CA PRO A 122 -31.58 5.33 6.59
C PRO A 122 -32.99 5.83 6.88
N LYS A 123 -33.15 7.15 7.02
CA LYS A 123 -34.46 7.81 7.05
C LYS A 123 -35.18 7.50 5.75
N LYS A 124 -36.35 6.86 5.83
CA LYS A 124 -37.29 6.78 4.71
C LYS A 124 -37.67 8.20 4.28
N ALA A 125 -37.23 8.61 3.10
CA ALA A 125 -37.77 9.79 2.44
C ALA A 125 -39.00 9.38 1.62
N SER A 126 -40.09 10.08 1.91
CA SER A 126 -41.43 9.91 1.38
C SER A 126 -41.58 10.58 0.01
N ALA A 127 -42.15 9.80 -0.93
CA ALA A 127 -43.12 10.14 -1.98
C ALA A 127 -42.91 11.31 -2.99
N ALA A 128 -43.03 10.90 -4.27
CA ALA A 128 -43.82 11.48 -5.38
C ALA A 128 -43.26 12.64 -6.22
N ALA A 129 -43.05 12.39 -7.53
CA ALA A 129 -43.99 12.80 -8.59
C ALA A 129 -43.54 12.31 -9.99
N LYS A 130 -44.51 11.87 -10.78
CA LYS A 130 -44.38 11.39 -12.17
C LYS A 130 -44.39 12.57 -13.16
N SER A 131 -43.68 12.47 -14.30
CA SER A 131 -44.33 12.36 -15.63
C SER A 131 -43.36 12.56 -16.81
N ASN A 132 -43.39 11.53 -17.66
CA ASN A 132 -43.15 11.41 -19.09
C ASN A 132 -43.08 12.69 -19.96
N THR A 133 -42.08 12.80 -20.84
CA THR A 133 -42.34 13.00 -22.28
C THR A 133 -41.14 12.63 -23.15
N LYS A 134 -41.45 11.77 -24.13
CA LYS A 134 -40.59 11.22 -25.18
C LYS A 134 -40.67 12.16 -26.39
N ALA A 135 -39.56 12.70 -26.86
CA ALA A 135 -39.49 13.48 -28.10
C ALA A 135 -38.49 12.85 -29.09
N THR A 136 -38.95 12.78 -30.32
CA THR A 136 -38.44 12.05 -31.48
C THR A 136 -37.40 12.83 -32.29
N ARG A 137 -36.48 12.09 -32.93
CA ARG A 137 -35.70 12.34 -34.17
C ARG A 137 -35.65 13.76 -34.74
N ALA A 138 -34.42 14.27 -34.99
CA ALA A 138 -33.93 14.64 -36.34
C ALA A 138 -32.44 15.05 -36.32
N ALA A 139 -31.67 14.59 -37.33
CA ALA A 139 -30.31 15.02 -37.65
C ALA A 139 -30.32 16.31 -38.51
N PRO A 140 -29.18 17.02 -38.64
CA PRO A 140 -28.59 17.09 -39.99
C PRO A 140 -27.05 17.17 -40.10
N LYS A 141 -26.56 16.48 -41.13
CA LYS A 141 -25.49 16.74 -42.12
C LYS A 141 -24.16 17.46 -41.75
N LYS A 142 -23.08 16.67 -41.96
CA LYS A 142 -21.79 16.95 -42.65
C LYS A 142 -21.40 18.40 -42.93
N ARG A 143 -20.21 18.79 -42.45
CA ARG A 143 -19.27 19.65 -43.18
C ARG A 143 -17.86 19.06 -43.17
N THR A 144 -17.31 19.04 -44.37
CA THR A 144 -15.99 18.58 -44.82
C THR A 144 -14.91 19.62 -44.53
N GLY A 145 -13.68 19.19 -44.24
CA GLY A 145 -12.51 20.07 -44.30
C GLY A 145 -11.27 19.51 -43.62
N SER A 146 -10.45 18.77 -44.36
CA SER A 146 -9.08 18.40 -44.00
C SER A 146 -8.13 19.61 -44.08
N PRO A 147 -7.05 19.66 -43.30
CA PRO A 147 -5.83 20.36 -43.71
C PRO A 147 -4.74 19.35 -44.10
N LYS A 148 -4.24 19.49 -45.33
CA LYS A 148 -3.07 18.78 -45.87
C LYS A 148 -1.80 19.24 -45.18
N ALA A 149 -0.92 18.27 -44.93
CA ALA A 149 0.50 18.45 -44.65
C ALA A 149 1.20 19.19 -45.81
N ASN A 150 2.17 20.04 -45.49
CA ASN A 150 3.10 20.59 -46.47
C ASN A 150 4.53 20.45 -45.93
N THR A 151 5.20 19.37 -46.32
CA THR A 151 6.64 19.18 -46.19
C THR A 151 7.32 19.88 -47.37
N ARG A 152 8.07 20.95 -47.11
CA ARG A 152 8.90 21.62 -48.11
C ARG A 152 10.37 21.33 -47.84
N ALA A 153 10.90 20.37 -48.58
CA ALA A 153 12.34 20.24 -48.80
C ALA A 153 12.82 21.32 -49.79
N LYS A 154 13.98 21.93 -49.51
CA LYS A 154 15.00 22.43 -50.48
C LYS A 154 16.20 22.93 -49.65
N LYS A 155 17.38 22.27 -49.62
CA LYS A 155 18.46 22.04 -50.62
C LYS A 155 19.52 23.16 -50.61
N LYS A 156 20.78 22.73 -50.43
CA LYS A 156 22.09 23.37 -50.72
C LYS A 156 22.55 24.45 -49.71
N ALA A 157 23.82 24.53 -49.31
CA ALA A 157 25.07 24.07 -49.94
C ALA A 157 25.99 23.35 -48.94
#